data_AF-A0A1A3CUW3-F1
#
_entry.id   AF-A0A1A3CUW3-F1
#
_cell.length_a   1.000
_cell.length_b   1.000
_cell.length_c   1.000
_cell.angle_alpha   90.00
_cell.angle_beta   90.00
_cell.angle_gamma   90.00
#
_symmetry.space_group_name_H-M   'P 1'
#
loop_
_entity.id
_entity.type
_entity.pdbx_description
1 polymer ?
#
loop_
_entity_poly.entity_id
_entity_poly.type
_entity_poly.pdbx_seq_one_letter_code
_entity_poly.pdbx_strand_id
1 'polypeptide(L)'
;MKGEWLYLIAGGAMVLLGAWRLVKIFVKLQVSRSNRAWPSVPGEVTHSETVDTGEEEEFRVEYRYEVNGVRHYGDVLQVGHSSASRAKNRVLLQQYPAGADVEVHYDPADPSTAVLIPGGGRNMLAPIAAMLVLIGGGMWISYAAVERHLAAEADRAEAEAELPRVPFYELNAPGGVAIDADGYVYVCDGPATAPSSTPGFPIGPPGIPGFPTTTRAMPGFPGPPAFDAPAGRLLRLDPGLLSATSQLPRVLGNPDGIALNGAGDFYITDRGMLWVYTMEHRADQGDTKFTGATPLRGVLSGSVAVDAAGNAYVTEPSSGRVLKMAAETKTATEVFKAPDNGSAADVAVDRSGTVFVTDARGNRVFKIAVDGTPTPLPFPELSQPQGVAVDGAGTVYVVDGGHHRVMKLTANAPTATDLLLEGLVDPYDVAVDNAGNVFVTDRGGHRILKFPPAQ
;
A
#
# COMPACT_ATOMS: atom_id res chain seq x y z
N MET A 1 -1.70 10.76 -6.42
CA MET A 1 -1.78 11.21 -5.01
C MET A 1 -1.45 12.69 -4.77
N LYS A 2 -0.41 13.31 -5.36
CA LYS A 2 0.00 14.70 -5.00
C LYS A 2 -0.89 15.84 -5.54
N GLY A 3 -1.71 15.61 -6.59
CA GLY A 3 -2.46 16.68 -7.26
C GLY A 3 -3.75 17.12 -6.56
N GLU A 4 -4.51 16.19 -5.97
CA GLU A 4 -5.85 16.47 -5.45
C GLU A 4 -5.85 17.22 -4.11
N TRP A 5 -4.87 16.89 -3.25
CA TRP A 5 -4.61 17.62 -2.01
C TRP A 5 -4.30 19.10 -2.26
N LEU A 6 -3.69 19.43 -3.39
CA LEU A 6 -3.40 20.81 -3.76
C LEU A 6 -4.69 21.62 -3.99
N TYR A 7 -5.72 21.01 -4.59
CA TYR A 7 -7.01 21.68 -4.84
C TYR A 7 -7.82 21.87 -3.56
N LEU A 8 -7.78 20.91 -2.63
CA LEU A 8 -8.41 21.04 -1.31
C LEU A 8 -7.75 22.15 -0.48
N ILE A 9 -6.41 22.19 -0.47
CA ILE A 9 -5.67 23.24 0.23
C ILE A 9 -5.93 24.61 -0.40
N ALA A 10 -5.94 24.69 -1.75
CA ALA A 10 -6.22 25.93 -2.46
C ALA A 10 -7.65 26.45 -2.21
N GLY A 11 -8.66 25.57 -2.31
CA GLY A 11 -10.06 25.91 -2.05
C GLY A 11 -10.29 26.32 -0.59
N GLY A 12 -9.72 25.59 0.37
CA GLY A 12 -9.75 25.94 1.79
C GLY A 12 -9.10 27.29 2.10
N ALA A 13 -7.93 27.58 1.49
CA ALA A 13 -7.26 28.86 1.64
C ALA A 13 -8.12 30.03 1.10
N MET A 14 -8.81 29.86 -0.03
CA MET A 14 -9.72 30.88 -0.56
C MET A 14 -10.88 31.17 0.39
N VAL A 15 -11.51 30.13 0.94
CA VAL A 15 -12.61 30.31 1.91
C VAL A 15 -12.15 31.08 3.15
N LEU A 16 -10.99 30.71 3.71
CA LEU A 16 -10.43 31.38 4.89
C LEU A 16 -10.09 32.84 4.62
N LEU A 17 -9.46 33.13 3.47
CA LEU A 17 -9.11 34.49 3.07
C LEU A 17 -10.36 35.37 2.86
N GLY A 18 -11.38 34.83 2.18
CA GLY A 18 -12.65 35.53 1.96
C GLY A 18 -13.39 35.83 3.26
N ALA A 19 -13.48 34.84 4.16
CA ALA A 19 -14.14 34.99 5.46
C ALA A 19 -13.41 36.02 6.34
N TRP A 20 -12.07 35.96 6.41
CA TRP A 20 -11.28 36.93 7.17
C TRP A 20 -11.44 38.36 6.65
N ARG A 21 -11.50 38.56 5.33
CA ARG A 21 -11.77 39.87 4.73
C ARG A 21 -13.19 40.38 5.02
N LEU A 22 -14.19 39.51 5.01
CA LEU A 22 -15.57 39.86 5.40
C LEU A 22 -15.66 40.32 6.86
N VAL A 23 -14.95 39.66 7.79
CA VAL A 23 -14.87 40.09 9.20
C VAL A 23 -14.30 41.51 9.30
N LYS A 24 -13.21 41.81 8.57
CA LYS A 24 -12.63 43.17 8.54
C LYS A 24 -13.60 44.21 7.96
N ILE A 25 -14.33 43.87 6.91
CA ILE A 25 -15.36 44.73 6.32
C ILE A 25 -16.48 44.99 7.33
N PHE A 26 -16.93 43.97 8.06
CA PHE A 26 -17.96 44.08 9.09
C PHE A 26 -17.53 44.97 10.26
N VAL A 27 -16.31 44.79 10.75
CA VAL A 27 -15.74 45.67 11.80
C VAL A 27 -15.71 47.12 11.33
N LYS A 28 -15.24 47.39 10.10
CA LYS A 28 -15.27 48.75 9.53
C LYS A 28 -16.68 49.31 9.39
N LEU A 29 -17.68 48.50 9.04
CA LEU A 29 -19.09 48.91 8.99
C LEU A 29 -19.63 49.27 10.37
N GLN A 30 -19.30 48.49 11.39
CA GLN A 30 -19.73 48.74 12.76
C GLN A 30 -19.15 50.07 13.25
N VAL A 31 -17.84 50.29 13.07
CA VAL A 31 -17.16 51.54 13.43
C VAL A 31 -17.73 52.73 12.64
N SER A 32 -18.00 52.58 11.33
CA SER A 32 -18.63 53.65 10.53
C SER A 32 -20.09 53.94 10.91
N ARG A 33 -20.82 53.02 11.52
CA ARG A 33 -22.18 53.32 12.02
C ARG A 33 -22.11 54.09 13.33
N SER A 34 -21.22 53.68 14.22
CA SER A 34 -21.02 54.33 15.52
C SER A 34 -20.45 55.75 15.38
N ASN A 35 -19.52 55.98 14.45
CA ASN A 35 -18.84 57.27 14.31
C ASN A 35 -19.73 58.43 13.84
N ARG A 36 -20.94 58.15 13.32
CA ARG A 36 -21.89 59.21 12.93
C ARG A 36 -22.50 59.91 14.13
N ALA A 37 -22.49 59.26 15.29
CA ALA A 37 -23.07 59.76 16.53
C ALA A 37 -22.00 60.21 17.53
N TRP A 38 -20.72 60.23 17.12
CA TRP A 38 -19.64 60.66 17.99
C TRP A 38 -19.69 62.18 18.25
N PRO A 39 -19.51 62.61 19.51
CA PRO A 39 -19.38 64.03 19.85
C PRO A 39 -18.14 64.64 19.19
N SER A 40 -18.16 65.94 18.96
CA SER A 40 -17.06 66.68 18.35
C SER A 40 -16.40 67.68 19.31
N VAL A 41 -15.11 67.92 19.08
CA VAL A 41 -14.30 68.95 19.76
C VAL A 41 -13.43 69.68 18.73
N PRO A 42 -13.02 70.93 19.00
CA PRO A 42 -12.01 71.62 18.20
C PRO A 42 -10.65 70.90 18.29
N GLY A 43 -9.96 70.81 17.16
CA GLY A 43 -8.59 70.32 17.04
C GLY A 43 -7.81 71.11 16.00
N GLU A 44 -6.54 70.78 15.83
CA GLU A 44 -5.63 71.45 14.90
C GLU A 44 -4.83 70.41 14.11
N VAL A 45 -4.72 70.60 12.80
CA VAL A 45 -3.89 69.76 11.93
C VAL A 45 -2.42 70.03 12.21
N THR A 46 -1.69 69.02 12.68
CA THR A 46 -0.25 69.12 12.97
C THR A 46 0.60 68.77 11.75
N HIS A 47 0.13 67.86 10.90
CA HIS A 47 0.84 67.43 9.69
C HIS A 47 -0.15 67.09 8.57
N SER A 48 0.21 67.38 7.32
CA SER A 48 -0.63 67.11 6.15
C SER A 48 0.24 66.94 4.92
N GLU A 49 0.22 65.76 4.31
CA GLU A 49 1.09 65.41 3.18
C GLU A 49 0.47 64.40 2.22
N THR A 50 1.11 64.24 1.07
CA THR A 50 0.83 63.15 0.13
C THR A 50 2.07 62.30 -0.06
N VAL A 51 1.91 60.99 0.13
CA VAL A 51 2.99 60.01 0.03
C VAL A 51 2.76 59.17 -1.22
N ASP A 52 3.74 59.13 -2.12
CA ASP A 52 3.72 58.20 -3.25
C ASP A 52 4.28 56.84 -2.81
N THR A 53 3.42 55.81 -2.83
CA THR A 53 3.78 54.44 -2.42
C THR A 53 4.27 53.57 -3.57
N GLY A 54 4.30 54.11 -4.80
CA GLY A 54 4.68 53.39 -6.01
C GLY A 54 3.52 52.70 -6.74
N GLU A 55 2.45 52.30 -6.02
CA GLU A 55 1.19 51.79 -6.61
C GLU A 55 0.07 52.84 -6.59
N GLU A 56 -0.02 53.64 -5.52
CA GLU A 56 -1.00 54.72 -5.34
C GLU A 56 -0.38 55.93 -4.60
N GLU A 57 -0.92 57.14 -4.83
CA GLU A 57 -0.60 58.33 -4.03
C GLU A 57 -1.61 58.43 -2.88
N GLU A 58 -1.15 58.43 -1.63
CA GLU A 58 -1.98 58.43 -0.42
C GLU A 58 -1.90 59.78 0.29
N PHE A 59 -3.04 60.31 0.75
CA PHE A 59 -3.08 61.51 1.59
C PHE A 59 -3.03 61.13 3.07
N ARG A 60 -2.12 61.76 3.83
CA ARG A 60 -1.96 61.57 5.27
C ARG A 60 -2.19 62.89 5.99
N VAL A 61 -2.93 62.83 7.08
CA VAL A 61 -3.20 63.98 7.95
C VAL A 61 -3.02 63.54 9.39
N GLU A 62 -2.31 64.35 10.17
CA GLU A 62 -2.22 64.20 11.62
C GLU A 62 -2.82 65.45 12.27
N TYR A 63 -3.55 65.27 13.35
CA TYR A 63 -4.16 66.35 14.09
C TYR A 63 -4.13 66.08 15.58
N ARG A 64 -4.15 67.16 16.36
CA ARG A 64 -4.22 67.13 17.82
C ARG A 64 -5.54 67.71 18.30
N TYR A 65 -6.06 67.16 19.40
CA TYR A 65 -7.31 67.62 20.02
C TYR A 65 -7.27 67.36 21.53
N GLU A 66 -8.18 67.97 22.28
CA GLU A 66 -8.22 67.86 23.74
C GLU A 66 -9.61 67.42 24.21
N VAL A 67 -9.65 66.39 25.04
CA VAL A 67 -10.88 65.86 25.66
C VAL A 67 -10.65 65.80 27.16
N ASN A 68 -11.51 66.48 27.93
CA ASN A 68 -11.45 66.52 29.40
C ASN A 68 -10.07 66.90 29.99
N GLY A 69 -9.32 67.81 29.35
CA GLY A 69 -7.99 68.23 29.81
C GLY A 69 -6.83 67.35 29.34
N VAL A 70 -7.11 66.28 28.59
CA VAL A 70 -6.10 65.35 28.07
C VAL A 70 -5.92 65.56 26.58
N ARG A 71 -4.67 65.76 26.15
CA ARG A 71 -4.31 65.91 24.74
C ARG A 71 -4.21 64.55 24.06
N HIS A 72 -4.85 64.44 22.91
CA HIS A 72 -4.86 63.29 22.03
C HIS A 72 -4.38 63.66 20.63
N TYR A 73 -3.94 62.66 19.89
CA TYR A 73 -3.48 62.78 18.51
C TYR A 73 -4.24 61.75 17.68
N GLY A 74 -4.64 62.15 16.47
CA GLY A 74 -5.30 61.27 15.52
C GLY A 74 -4.72 61.44 14.13
N ASP A 75 -4.82 60.37 13.34
CA ASP A 75 -4.29 60.27 11.98
C ASP A 75 -5.35 59.81 10.96
N VAL A 76 -6.61 59.71 11.39
CA VAL A 76 -7.69 59.12 10.59
C VAL A 76 -8.60 60.21 10.02
N LEU A 77 -8.50 60.45 8.71
CA LEU A 77 -9.39 61.38 8.02
C LEU A 77 -10.87 60.92 8.07
N GLN A 78 -11.13 59.68 7.66
CA GLN A 78 -12.47 59.09 7.61
C GLN A 78 -12.37 57.56 7.62
N VAL A 79 -13.27 56.88 8.34
CA VAL A 79 -13.30 55.40 8.39
C VAL A 79 -13.52 54.84 6.97
N GLY A 80 -12.57 54.03 6.52
CA GLY A 80 -12.64 53.40 5.19
C GLY A 80 -12.29 54.33 4.03
N HIS A 81 -11.69 55.49 4.28
CA HIS A 81 -11.08 56.28 3.22
C HIS A 81 -9.93 55.49 2.57
N SER A 82 -9.96 55.40 1.25
CA SER A 82 -8.81 54.98 0.43
C SER A 82 -8.67 56.06 -0.64
N SER A 83 -7.56 56.80 -0.64
CA SER A 83 -7.37 57.79 -1.68
C SER A 83 -6.85 57.13 -2.94
N ALA A 84 -7.62 57.23 -4.03
CA ALA A 84 -7.32 56.54 -5.29
C ALA A 84 -6.97 57.51 -6.44
N SER A 85 -6.72 58.80 -6.16
CA SER A 85 -6.40 59.76 -7.23
C SER A 85 -5.64 61.00 -6.76
N ARG A 86 -4.56 61.34 -7.47
CA ARG A 86 -3.76 62.56 -7.29
C ARG A 86 -4.60 63.84 -7.20
N ALA A 87 -5.67 63.91 -8.00
CA ALA A 87 -6.56 65.07 -8.03
C ALA A 87 -7.36 65.22 -6.73
N LYS A 88 -7.81 64.11 -6.13
CA LYS A 88 -8.52 64.11 -4.84
C LYS A 88 -7.59 64.46 -3.68
N ASN A 89 -6.36 63.93 -3.69
CA ASN A 89 -5.34 64.26 -2.70
C ASN A 89 -5.01 65.74 -2.67
N ARG A 90 -4.89 66.37 -3.85
CA ARG A 90 -4.64 67.82 -3.94
C ARG A 90 -5.77 68.63 -3.31
N VAL A 91 -7.02 68.19 -3.46
CA VAL A 91 -8.17 68.84 -2.81
C VAL A 91 -8.10 68.66 -1.29
N LEU A 92 -7.75 67.47 -0.80
CA LEU A 92 -7.61 67.20 0.63
C LEU A 92 -6.47 68.00 1.28
N LEU A 93 -5.33 68.14 0.61
CA LEU A 93 -4.22 69.00 1.05
C LEU A 93 -4.65 70.48 1.19
N GLN A 94 -5.50 70.95 0.27
CA GLN A 94 -6.03 72.32 0.34
C GLN A 94 -7.09 72.48 1.43
N GLN A 95 -7.86 71.42 1.70
CA GLN A 95 -8.92 71.41 2.69
C GLN A 95 -8.40 71.28 4.13
N TYR A 96 -7.30 70.54 4.32
CA TYR A 96 -6.69 70.27 5.62
C TYR A 96 -5.19 70.62 5.62
N PRO A 97 -4.80 71.89 5.44
CA PRO A 97 -3.40 72.29 5.52
C PRO A 97 -2.88 72.22 6.97
N ALA A 98 -1.57 72.06 7.15
CA ALA A 98 -0.95 72.11 8.48
C ALA A 98 -1.22 73.46 9.16
N GLY A 99 -1.61 73.42 10.44
CA GLY A 99 -2.06 74.56 11.24
C GLY A 99 -3.53 74.94 11.06
N ALA A 100 -4.33 74.17 10.30
CA ALA A 100 -5.75 74.42 10.18
C ALA A 100 -6.53 73.96 11.41
N ASP A 101 -7.48 74.80 11.85
CA ASP A 101 -8.49 74.41 12.84
C ASP A 101 -9.49 73.44 12.19
N VAL A 102 -9.72 72.31 12.86
CA VAL A 102 -10.58 71.22 12.38
C VAL A 102 -11.53 70.75 13.47
N GLU A 103 -12.69 70.23 13.06
CA GLU A 103 -13.61 69.56 13.94
C GLU A 103 -13.23 68.07 14.03
N VAL A 104 -12.97 67.59 15.24
CA VAL A 104 -12.55 66.21 15.51
C VAL A 104 -13.67 65.46 16.22
N HIS A 105 -14.13 64.37 15.63
CA HIS A 105 -15.14 63.49 16.21
C HIS A 105 -14.47 62.32 16.92
N TYR A 106 -14.70 62.13 18.22
CA TYR A 106 -14.00 61.12 19.03
C TYR A 106 -14.95 60.07 19.60
N ASP A 107 -14.44 58.86 19.85
CA ASP A 107 -15.21 57.82 20.53
C ASP A 107 -15.37 58.16 22.03
N PRO A 108 -16.59 58.35 22.55
CA PRO A 108 -16.79 58.68 23.96
C PRO A 108 -16.38 57.54 24.91
N ALA A 109 -16.30 56.29 24.43
CA ALA A 109 -15.81 55.15 25.20
C ALA A 109 -14.27 55.07 25.19
N ASP A 110 -13.62 55.61 24.17
CA ASP A 110 -12.17 55.67 24.02
C ASP A 110 -11.73 56.95 23.28
N PRO A 111 -11.47 58.05 24.00
CA PRO A 111 -11.10 59.33 23.40
C PRO A 111 -9.81 59.33 22.59
N SER A 112 -8.99 58.27 22.65
CA SER A 112 -7.81 58.11 21.80
C SER A 112 -8.13 57.76 20.34
N THR A 113 -9.37 57.33 20.08
CA THR A 113 -9.87 57.04 18.74
C THR A 113 -10.71 58.22 18.24
N ALA A 114 -10.33 58.83 17.11
CA ALA A 114 -11.07 59.94 16.51
C ALA A 114 -10.98 59.99 14.99
N VAL A 115 -11.88 60.75 14.35
CA VAL A 115 -11.91 61.01 12.91
C VAL A 115 -12.28 62.46 12.59
N LEU A 116 -11.83 62.99 11.44
CA LEU A 116 -12.21 64.34 10.99
C LEU A 116 -13.55 64.38 10.26
N ILE A 117 -13.89 63.32 9.51
CA ILE A 117 -15.14 63.26 8.74
C ILE A 117 -16.04 62.15 9.32
N PRO A 118 -17.15 62.50 10.00
CA PRO A 118 -18.06 61.52 10.56
C PRO A 118 -18.86 60.83 9.44
N GLY A 119 -18.98 59.50 9.53
CA GLY A 119 -19.64 58.65 8.55
C GLY A 119 -18.84 58.45 7.26
N GLY A 120 -18.58 57.20 6.87
CA GLY A 120 -17.86 56.84 5.64
C GLY A 120 -17.94 55.35 5.35
N GLY A 121 -18.50 54.96 4.19
CA GLY A 121 -18.67 53.54 3.84
C GLY A 121 -19.71 53.27 2.77
N ARG A 122 -19.80 54.12 1.75
CA ARG A 122 -21.00 54.18 0.91
C ARG A 122 -21.15 53.01 -0.08
N ASN A 123 -20.10 52.25 -0.41
CA ASN A 123 -20.17 51.14 -1.37
C ASN A 123 -19.49 49.83 -0.88
N MET A 124 -19.93 49.27 0.26
CA MET A 124 -19.42 47.96 0.72
C MET A 124 -20.09 46.74 0.06
N LEU A 125 -21.14 46.94 -0.74
CA LEU A 125 -21.84 45.85 -1.43
C LEU A 125 -20.95 45.15 -2.47
N ALA A 126 -20.18 45.89 -3.26
CA ALA A 126 -19.27 45.33 -4.25
C ALA A 126 -18.15 44.45 -3.64
N PRO A 127 -17.41 44.90 -2.59
CA PRO A 127 -16.41 44.06 -1.96
C PRO A 127 -17.02 42.86 -1.21
N ILE A 128 -18.22 43.00 -0.63
CA ILE A 128 -18.93 41.86 -0.02
C ILE A 128 -19.29 40.82 -1.09
N ALA A 129 -19.89 41.25 -2.21
CA ALA A 129 -20.23 40.37 -3.32
C ALA A 129 -19.00 39.65 -3.90
N ALA A 130 -17.87 40.36 -4.06
CA ALA A 130 -16.61 39.76 -4.51
C ALA A 130 -16.10 38.67 -3.55
N MET A 131 -16.20 38.89 -2.22
CA MET A 131 -15.80 37.88 -1.24
C MET A 131 -16.74 36.68 -1.22
N LEU A 132 -18.05 36.88 -1.41
CA LEU A 132 -19.01 35.78 -1.51
C LEU A 132 -18.74 34.90 -2.75
N VAL A 133 -18.38 35.51 -3.88
CA VAL A 133 -17.95 34.77 -5.09
C VAL A 133 -16.66 33.98 -4.81
N LEU A 134 -15.68 34.58 -4.13
CA LEU A 134 -14.42 33.92 -3.78
C LEU A 134 -14.63 32.72 -2.83
N ILE A 135 -15.48 32.87 -1.81
CA ILE A 135 -15.85 31.79 -0.89
C ILE A 135 -16.62 30.69 -1.64
N GLY A 136 -17.59 31.05 -2.47
CA GLY A 136 -18.37 30.11 -3.28
C GLY A 136 -17.50 29.33 -4.25
N GLY A 137 -16.55 29.99 -4.93
CA GLY A 137 -15.57 29.36 -5.80
C GLY A 137 -14.64 28.41 -5.06
N GLY A 138 -14.14 28.81 -3.88
CA GLY A 138 -13.33 27.94 -3.03
C GLY A 138 -14.08 26.70 -2.55
N MET A 139 -15.34 26.87 -2.11
CA MET A 139 -16.22 25.76 -1.74
C MET A 139 -16.51 24.82 -2.91
N TRP A 140 -16.78 25.36 -4.11
CA TRP A 140 -17.04 24.56 -5.31
C TRP A 140 -15.81 23.75 -5.74
N ILE A 141 -14.62 24.35 -5.71
CA ILE A 141 -13.36 23.65 -6.03
C ILE A 141 -13.09 22.53 -5.02
N SER A 142 -13.26 22.80 -3.72
CA SER A 142 -13.10 21.79 -2.68
C SER A 142 -14.13 20.68 -2.83
N TYR A 143 -15.40 21.02 -3.07
CA TYR A 143 -16.47 20.05 -3.30
C TYR A 143 -16.18 19.17 -4.51
N ALA A 144 -15.82 19.75 -5.66
CA ALA A 144 -15.48 19.01 -6.86
C ALA A 144 -14.20 18.15 -6.71
N ALA A 145 -13.28 18.51 -5.81
CA ALA A 145 -12.13 17.67 -5.47
C ALA A 145 -12.55 16.47 -4.61
N VAL A 146 -13.40 16.68 -3.59
CA VAL A 146 -13.97 15.60 -2.77
C VAL A 146 -14.85 14.67 -3.61
N GLU A 147 -15.71 15.22 -4.46
CA GLU A 147 -16.60 14.43 -5.31
C GLU A 147 -15.81 13.56 -6.30
N ARG A 148 -14.74 14.10 -6.91
CA ARG A 148 -13.84 13.30 -7.76
C ARG A 148 -13.07 12.24 -6.96
N HIS A 149 -12.66 12.56 -5.75
CA HIS A 149 -11.98 11.61 -4.88
C HIS A 149 -12.92 10.48 -4.46
N LEU A 150 -14.14 10.80 -4.03
CA LEU A 150 -15.17 9.83 -3.67
C LEU A 150 -15.61 9.00 -4.88
N ALA A 151 -15.70 9.59 -6.07
CA ALA A 151 -15.98 8.84 -7.29
C ALA A 151 -14.82 7.90 -7.65
N ALA A 152 -13.57 8.35 -7.53
CA ALA A 152 -12.40 7.50 -7.77
C ALA A 152 -12.25 6.40 -6.70
N GLU A 153 -12.58 6.69 -5.44
CA GLU A 153 -12.64 5.70 -4.37
C GLU A 153 -13.81 4.74 -4.55
N ALA A 154 -14.96 5.19 -5.05
CA ALA A 154 -16.09 4.34 -5.39
C ALA A 154 -15.76 3.44 -6.57
N ASP A 155 -15.20 3.98 -7.66
CA ASP A 155 -14.74 3.20 -8.82
C ASP A 155 -13.63 2.22 -8.41
N ARG A 156 -12.77 2.59 -7.47
CA ARG A 156 -11.70 1.73 -6.94
C ARG A 156 -12.24 0.68 -5.97
N ALA A 157 -13.18 1.03 -5.11
CA ALA A 157 -13.86 0.10 -4.20
C ALA A 157 -14.77 -0.84 -4.98
N GLU A 158 -15.36 -0.37 -6.09
CA GLU A 158 -16.09 -1.18 -7.05
C GLU A 158 -15.12 -2.04 -7.85
N ALA A 159 -13.93 -1.56 -8.25
CA ALA A 159 -12.88 -2.40 -8.83
C ALA A 159 -12.22 -3.38 -7.83
N GLU A 160 -12.23 -3.06 -6.53
CA GLU A 160 -11.77 -3.92 -5.44
C GLU A 160 -12.86 -4.92 -5.01
N ALA A 161 -14.15 -4.56 -5.16
CA ALA A 161 -15.30 -5.45 -4.95
C ALA A 161 -15.65 -6.30 -6.20
N GLU A 162 -15.29 -5.80 -7.38
CA GLU A 162 -15.12 -6.50 -8.66
C GLU A 162 -13.70 -7.07 -8.80
N LEU A 163 -12.89 -7.13 -7.73
CA LEU A 163 -11.91 -8.20 -7.69
C LEU A 163 -12.73 -9.46 -7.96
N PRO A 164 -12.43 -10.23 -9.01
CA PRO A 164 -13.14 -11.46 -9.22
C PRO A 164 -13.04 -12.18 -7.88
N ARG A 165 -14.18 -12.41 -7.23
CA ARG A 165 -14.32 -13.59 -6.38
C ARG A 165 -13.85 -14.69 -7.31
N VAL A 166 -12.58 -15.04 -7.17
CA VAL A 166 -11.82 -15.83 -8.15
C VAL A 166 -12.77 -16.92 -8.60
N PRO A 167 -13.10 -17.04 -9.91
CA PRO A 167 -14.04 -18.05 -10.33
C PRO A 167 -13.61 -19.36 -9.70
N PHE A 168 -14.50 -19.87 -8.83
CA PHE A 168 -14.28 -21.05 -8.03
C PHE A 168 -14.01 -22.20 -9.01
N TYR A 169 -12.74 -22.47 -9.29
CA TYR A 169 -12.35 -23.82 -9.63
C TYR A 169 -12.31 -24.53 -8.29
N GLU A 170 -13.21 -25.50 -8.08
CA GLU A 170 -13.10 -26.39 -6.92
C GLU A 170 -11.77 -27.14 -7.04
N LEU A 171 -10.78 -26.66 -6.26
CA LEU A 171 -9.52 -27.36 -6.06
C LEU A 171 -9.78 -28.42 -5.00
N ASN A 172 -9.24 -29.61 -5.19
CA ASN A 172 -9.45 -30.69 -4.25
C ASN A 172 -8.52 -30.52 -3.04
N ALA A 173 -7.24 -30.35 -3.29
CA ALA A 173 -6.22 -30.18 -2.29
C ALA A 173 -5.07 -29.37 -2.91
N PRO A 174 -5.23 -28.04 -3.03
CA PRO A 174 -4.18 -27.23 -3.62
C PRO A 174 -2.93 -27.29 -2.74
N GLY A 175 -1.81 -27.63 -3.37
CA GLY A 175 -0.48 -27.68 -2.78
C GLY A 175 0.33 -26.47 -3.22
N GLY A 176 1.45 -26.74 -3.87
CA GLY A 176 2.38 -25.70 -4.32
C GLY A 176 1.82 -24.80 -5.42
N VAL A 177 2.30 -23.55 -5.43
CA VAL A 177 1.97 -22.54 -6.43
C VAL A 177 3.22 -21.91 -7.03
N ALA A 178 3.21 -21.74 -8.35
CA ALA A 178 4.29 -21.05 -9.08
C ALA A 178 3.71 -20.08 -10.12
N ILE A 179 4.50 -19.08 -10.51
CA ILE A 179 4.08 -18.03 -11.44
C ILE A 179 5.16 -17.90 -12.52
N ASP A 180 4.76 -17.87 -13.79
CA ASP A 180 5.70 -17.62 -14.89
C ASP A 180 5.93 -16.13 -15.16
N ALA A 181 6.86 -15.85 -16.08
CA ALA A 181 7.22 -14.48 -16.45
C ALA A 181 6.07 -13.70 -17.11
N ASP A 182 5.10 -14.40 -17.70
CA ASP A 182 3.91 -13.81 -18.35
C ASP A 182 2.76 -13.60 -17.35
N GLY A 183 2.93 -14.02 -16.09
CA GLY A 183 1.97 -13.87 -15.01
C GLY A 183 0.92 -14.98 -14.94
N TYR A 184 1.09 -16.08 -15.68
CA TYR A 184 0.23 -17.25 -15.50
C TYR A 184 0.57 -17.94 -14.19
N VAL A 185 -0.47 -18.39 -13.49
CA VAL A 185 -0.35 -19.05 -12.20
C VAL A 185 -0.55 -20.55 -12.38
N TYR A 186 0.35 -21.32 -11.79
CA TYR A 186 0.34 -22.78 -11.85
C TYR A 186 0.14 -23.35 -10.47
N VAL A 187 -0.81 -24.26 -10.33
CA VAL A 187 -1.18 -24.84 -9.04
C VAL A 187 -1.19 -26.35 -9.13
N CYS A 188 -0.42 -27.00 -8.25
CA CYS A 188 -0.55 -28.42 -8.00
C CYS A 188 -1.84 -28.66 -7.22
N ASP A 189 -2.75 -29.44 -7.78
CA ASP A 189 -4.00 -29.82 -7.12
C ASP A 189 -4.00 -31.34 -6.90
N GLY A 190 -4.01 -31.73 -5.63
CA GLY A 190 -4.05 -33.13 -5.22
C GLY A 190 -5.34 -33.84 -5.66
N PRO A 191 -5.40 -35.17 -5.49
CA PRO A 191 -6.59 -35.91 -5.86
C PRO A 191 -7.80 -35.57 -4.97
N ALA A 192 -9.02 -35.77 -5.49
CA ALA A 192 -10.28 -35.51 -4.78
C ALA A 192 -10.44 -36.27 -3.44
N THR A 193 -9.70 -37.35 -3.25
CA THR A 193 -9.67 -38.11 -1.99
C THR A 193 -8.48 -37.77 -1.10
N ALA A 194 -7.62 -36.84 -1.52
CA ALA A 194 -6.61 -36.29 -0.61
C ALA A 194 -7.39 -35.68 0.56
N PRO A 195 -7.05 -36.04 1.82
CA PRO A 195 -7.80 -35.51 2.94
C PRO A 195 -7.68 -33.99 2.91
N SER A 196 -8.82 -33.29 2.83
CA SER A 196 -8.95 -31.83 2.86
C SER A 196 -8.32 -31.21 4.10
N SER A 197 -8.13 -32.04 5.13
CA SER A 197 -7.21 -31.84 6.22
C SER A 197 -6.21 -33.00 6.17
N THR A 198 -5.08 -32.82 5.48
CA THR A 198 -3.88 -33.44 6.02
C THR A 198 -3.43 -32.45 7.07
N PRO A 199 -3.80 -32.58 8.36
CA PRO A 199 -3.02 -31.91 9.38
C PRO A 199 -1.59 -32.29 9.05
N GLY A 200 -0.68 -31.31 8.99
CA GLY A 200 0.75 -31.59 8.94
C GLY A 200 0.97 -32.76 9.88
N PHE A 201 1.40 -33.91 9.31
CA PHE A 201 1.17 -35.23 9.89
C PHE A 201 1.22 -35.18 11.42
N PRO A 202 0.24 -35.80 12.10
CA PRO A 202 0.35 -36.36 13.42
C PRO A 202 1.68 -36.95 13.81
N ILE A 203 2.80 -36.22 13.93
CA ILE A 203 3.99 -36.80 14.53
C ILE A 203 3.74 -36.71 16.02
N GLY A 204 2.79 -37.53 16.47
CA GLY A 204 2.63 -37.85 17.87
C GLY A 204 3.96 -38.37 18.39
N PRO A 205 4.17 -38.31 19.71
CA PRO A 205 5.38 -38.83 20.32
C PRO A 205 5.60 -40.29 19.90
N PRO A 206 6.84 -40.73 19.68
CA PRO A 206 7.13 -42.04 19.12
C PRO A 206 6.58 -43.14 20.05
N GLY A 207 5.70 -44.02 19.54
CA GLY A 207 5.36 -45.25 20.27
C GLY A 207 3.96 -45.87 20.14
N ILE A 208 3.07 -45.45 19.26
CA ILE A 208 1.76 -46.14 19.11
C ILE A 208 1.84 -47.22 18.01
N PRO A 209 1.61 -48.52 18.31
CA PRO A 209 1.63 -49.59 17.31
C PRO A 209 0.36 -49.52 16.45
N GLY A 210 0.50 -49.38 15.13
CA GLY A 210 -0.63 -49.39 14.19
C GLY A 210 -0.38 -48.78 12.81
N PHE A 211 0.70 -48.03 12.62
CA PHE A 211 1.11 -47.54 11.30
C PHE A 211 2.23 -48.40 10.71
N PRO A 212 2.17 -48.79 9.41
CA PRO A 212 3.27 -49.51 8.77
C PRO A 212 4.47 -48.58 8.65
N THR A 213 5.32 -48.60 9.67
CA THR A 213 6.70 -48.16 9.59
C THR A 213 7.45 -49.20 8.76
N THR A 214 8.20 -48.72 7.77
CA THR A 214 9.00 -49.50 6.79
C THR A 214 8.21 -50.06 5.59
N THR A 215 8.22 -49.30 4.48
CA THR A 215 8.22 -49.96 3.17
C THR A 215 9.61 -50.57 3.01
N ARG A 216 9.70 -51.87 3.25
CA ARG A 216 10.88 -52.70 2.99
C ARG A 216 11.32 -52.46 1.55
N ALA A 217 12.58 -52.06 1.33
CA ALA A 217 13.18 -52.05 0.01
C ALA A 217 13.06 -53.47 -0.58
N MET A 218 12.21 -53.64 -1.58
CA MET A 218 12.14 -54.88 -2.35
C MET A 218 13.26 -54.86 -3.41
N PRO A 219 14.14 -55.88 -3.46
CA PRO A 219 15.10 -56.01 -4.54
C PRO A 219 14.40 -56.59 -5.78
N GLY A 220 14.48 -55.88 -6.90
CA GLY A 220 13.90 -56.27 -8.18
C GLY A 220 12.81 -55.29 -8.62
N PHE A 221 13.15 -54.42 -9.57
CA PHE A 221 12.28 -53.39 -10.15
C PHE A 221 10.92 -53.94 -10.61
N PRO A 222 9.78 -53.50 -10.04
CA PRO A 222 8.54 -53.37 -10.78
C PRO A 222 8.45 -51.91 -11.29
N GLY A 223 7.78 -51.70 -12.43
CA GLY A 223 7.47 -50.35 -12.89
C GLY A 223 6.67 -49.53 -11.85
N PRO A 224 6.44 -48.22 -12.10
CA PRO A 224 5.67 -47.39 -11.18
C PRO A 224 4.33 -48.05 -10.83
N PRO A 225 3.89 -47.99 -9.56
CA PRO A 225 2.72 -48.73 -9.07
C PRO A 225 1.45 -48.38 -9.86
N ALA A 226 0.62 -49.39 -10.07
CA ALA A 226 -0.58 -49.37 -10.91
C ALA A 226 -1.57 -48.22 -10.58
N PHE A 227 -2.27 -47.79 -11.63
CA PHE A 227 -2.96 -46.51 -11.83
C PHE A 227 -4.37 -46.36 -11.18
N ASP A 228 -4.69 -47.07 -10.10
CA ASP A 228 -6.07 -47.08 -9.53
C ASP A 228 -6.30 -46.08 -8.38
N ALA A 229 -5.34 -45.19 -8.09
CA ALA A 229 -5.55 -44.07 -7.15
C ALA A 229 -6.10 -42.85 -7.91
N PRO A 230 -7.02 -42.04 -7.32
CA PRO A 230 -7.48 -40.81 -7.95
C PRO A 230 -6.27 -39.92 -8.27
N ALA A 231 -6.29 -39.34 -9.46
CA ALA A 231 -5.18 -38.56 -10.01
C ALA A 231 -5.20 -37.13 -9.47
N GLY A 232 -4.04 -36.63 -9.04
CA GLY A 232 -3.78 -35.20 -8.94
C GLY A 232 -3.59 -34.57 -10.32
N ARG A 233 -3.63 -33.24 -10.38
CA ARG A 233 -3.53 -32.45 -11.62
C ARG A 233 -2.66 -31.22 -11.41
N LEU A 234 -2.14 -30.70 -12.51
CA LEU A 234 -1.50 -29.39 -12.57
C LEU A 234 -2.43 -28.46 -13.38
N LEU A 235 -2.81 -27.34 -12.79
CA LEU A 235 -3.68 -26.34 -13.39
C LEU A 235 -2.86 -25.12 -13.78
N ARG A 236 -3.15 -24.57 -14.96
CA ARG A 236 -2.68 -23.25 -15.41
C ARG A 236 -3.87 -22.28 -15.39
N LEU A 237 -3.71 -21.19 -14.65
CA LEU A 237 -4.70 -20.14 -14.46
C LEU A 237 -4.20 -18.86 -15.14
N ASP A 238 -5.11 -18.15 -15.83
CA ASP A 238 -4.80 -16.87 -16.44
C ASP A 238 -4.35 -15.83 -15.38
N PRO A 239 -3.59 -14.77 -15.76
CA PRO A 239 -3.11 -13.75 -14.81
C PRO A 239 -4.22 -12.99 -14.05
N GLY A 240 -5.43 -12.95 -14.62
CA GLY A 240 -6.64 -12.44 -13.96
C GLY A 240 -7.36 -13.47 -13.09
N LEU A 241 -6.88 -14.71 -13.05
CA LEU A 241 -7.50 -15.91 -12.48
C LEU A 241 -8.93 -16.17 -13.00
N LEU A 242 -9.26 -15.67 -14.20
CA LEU A 242 -10.62 -15.70 -14.74
C LEU A 242 -10.99 -17.03 -15.42
N SER A 243 -10.00 -17.81 -15.82
CA SER A 243 -10.18 -19.13 -16.43
C SER A 243 -8.96 -20.03 -16.21
N ALA A 244 -9.22 -21.34 -16.20
CA ALA A 244 -8.19 -22.38 -16.21
C ALA A 244 -8.15 -23.01 -17.62
N THR A 245 -6.99 -22.95 -18.29
CA THR A 245 -6.93 -23.22 -19.74
C THR A 245 -6.28 -24.55 -20.10
N SER A 246 -5.65 -25.29 -19.16
CA SER A 246 -5.10 -26.60 -19.52
C SER A 246 -4.88 -27.53 -18.33
N GLN A 247 -5.40 -28.75 -18.43
CA GLN A 247 -4.80 -29.90 -17.75
C GLN A 247 -3.56 -30.29 -18.54
N LEU A 248 -2.38 -30.21 -17.93
CA LEU A 248 -1.18 -30.72 -18.59
C LEU A 248 -1.29 -32.26 -18.73
N PRO A 249 -0.87 -32.85 -19.86
CA PRO A 249 -1.24 -34.21 -20.30
C PRO A 249 -0.58 -35.37 -19.52
N ARG A 250 -0.63 -35.39 -18.18
CA ARG A 250 -0.26 -36.57 -17.39
C ARG A 250 -1.00 -36.68 -16.06
N VAL A 251 -1.36 -37.93 -15.72
CA VAL A 251 -1.86 -38.35 -14.41
C VAL A 251 -0.74 -38.17 -13.37
N LEU A 252 -0.76 -37.07 -12.63
CA LEU A 252 0.02 -36.90 -11.41
C LEU A 252 -0.63 -37.74 -10.30
N GLY A 253 0.17 -38.28 -9.37
CA GLY A 253 -0.38 -39.04 -8.25
C GLY A 253 -0.89 -38.10 -7.16
N ASN A 254 0.06 -37.54 -6.42
CA ASN A 254 -0.14 -36.55 -5.37
C ASN A 254 0.97 -35.48 -5.51
N PRO A 255 0.82 -34.55 -6.48
CA PRO A 255 1.77 -33.48 -6.68
C PRO A 255 1.70 -32.50 -5.50
N ASP A 256 2.86 -31.99 -5.07
CA ASP A 256 2.97 -31.10 -3.92
C ASP A 256 3.67 -29.79 -4.34
N GLY A 257 5.00 -29.72 -4.28
CA GLY A 257 5.76 -28.55 -4.67
C GLY A 257 5.89 -28.37 -6.18
N ILE A 258 5.95 -27.12 -6.61
CA ILE A 258 6.14 -26.73 -8.01
C ILE A 258 7.09 -25.54 -8.11
N ALA A 259 7.99 -25.57 -9.10
CA ALA A 259 8.82 -24.43 -9.45
C ALA A 259 9.00 -24.32 -10.96
N LEU A 260 9.32 -23.11 -11.41
CA LEU A 260 9.52 -22.74 -12.80
C LEU A 260 10.90 -22.10 -12.96
N ASN A 261 11.66 -22.54 -13.97
CA ASN A 261 12.88 -21.82 -14.35
C ASN A 261 12.57 -20.71 -15.37
N GLY A 262 13.56 -19.87 -15.67
CA GLY A 262 13.44 -18.79 -16.65
C GLY A 262 13.19 -19.24 -18.10
N ALA A 263 13.29 -20.53 -18.40
CA ALA A 263 12.96 -21.12 -19.70
C ALA A 263 11.51 -21.65 -19.77
N GLY A 264 10.78 -21.66 -18.64
CA GLY A 264 9.42 -22.23 -18.56
C GLY A 264 9.39 -23.74 -18.31
N ASP A 265 10.48 -24.36 -17.86
CA ASP A 265 10.49 -25.75 -17.42
C ASP A 265 9.87 -25.87 -16.01
N PHE A 266 9.02 -26.86 -15.82
CA PHE A 266 8.40 -27.19 -14.55
C PHE A 266 9.21 -28.22 -13.77
N TYR A 267 9.36 -27.97 -12.49
CA TYR A 267 9.90 -28.89 -11.51
C TYR A 267 8.76 -29.21 -10.55
N ILE A 268 8.35 -30.48 -10.47
CA ILE A 268 7.20 -30.90 -9.68
C ILE A 268 7.62 -32.05 -8.79
N THR A 269 7.30 -31.97 -7.51
CA THR A 269 7.43 -33.12 -6.61
C THR A 269 6.12 -33.89 -6.58
N ASP A 270 6.16 -35.19 -6.90
CA ASP A 270 4.99 -36.08 -6.90
C ASP A 270 5.38 -37.47 -6.40
N ARG A 271 4.67 -37.97 -5.37
CA ARG A 271 4.88 -39.28 -4.74
C ARG A 271 6.34 -39.58 -4.37
N GLY A 272 7.04 -38.59 -3.83
CA GLY A 272 8.44 -38.74 -3.40
C GLY A 272 9.46 -38.76 -4.54
N MET A 273 9.07 -38.30 -5.73
CA MET A 273 9.93 -38.17 -6.90
C MET A 273 9.96 -36.69 -7.35
N LEU A 274 11.10 -36.22 -7.83
CA LEU A 274 11.19 -34.94 -8.54
C LEU A 274 11.08 -35.21 -10.04
N TRP A 275 10.03 -34.65 -10.62
CA TRP A 275 9.73 -34.69 -12.02
C TRP A 275 10.15 -33.36 -12.64
N VAL A 276 10.86 -33.40 -13.77
CA VAL A 276 11.21 -32.21 -14.54
C VAL A 276 10.49 -32.31 -15.88
N TYR A 277 9.60 -31.35 -16.15
CA TYR A 277 8.84 -31.26 -17.38
C TYR A 277 9.30 -30.04 -18.16
N THR A 278 9.77 -30.23 -19.40
CA THR A 278 10.12 -29.12 -20.29
C THR A 278 8.97 -28.81 -21.23
N MET A 279 8.62 -27.53 -21.35
CA MET A 279 7.68 -27.08 -22.36
C MET A 279 8.40 -26.95 -23.70
N GLU A 280 8.09 -27.79 -24.70
CA GLU A 280 8.47 -27.49 -26.08
C GLU A 280 7.45 -26.48 -26.64
N HIS A 281 7.88 -25.22 -26.69
CA HIS A 281 7.34 -24.06 -27.41
C HIS A 281 6.02 -24.26 -28.20
N ARG A 282 4.88 -23.94 -27.56
CA ARG A 282 3.75 -23.13 -28.10
C ARG A 282 2.69 -22.94 -27.00
N ALA A 283 2.65 -21.73 -26.44
CA ALA A 283 1.72 -21.30 -25.38
C ALA A 283 0.22 -21.45 -25.75
N ASP A 284 -0.03 -21.73 -27.02
CA ASP A 284 -1.29 -21.86 -27.73
C ASP A 284 -1.69 -23.32 -28.07
N GLN A 285 -0.81 -24.32 -27.92
CA GLN A 285 -1.15 -25.73 -28.23
C GLN A 285 -0.99 -26.74 -27.09
N GLY A 286 -0.43 -26.38 -25.93
CA GLY A 286 -0.52 -27.21 -24.71
C GLY A 286 0.27 -28.53 -24.73
N ASP A 287 1.14 -28.76 -25.72
CA ASP A 287 1.98 -29.96 -25.78
C ASP A 287 3.19 -29.84 -24.83
N THR A 288 3.03 -30.23 -23.56
CA THR A 288 4.19 -30.51 -22.68
C THR A 288 4.92 -31.75 -23.16
N LYS A 289 6.24 -31.66 -23.31
CA LYS A 289 7.07 -32.83 -23.58
C LYS A 289 7.82 -33.24 -22.33
N PHE A 290 7.59 -34.46 -21.88
CA PHE A 290 8.36 -35.03 -20.79
C PHE A 290 9.81 -35.26 -21.23
N THR A 291 10.76 -34.54 -20.62
CA THR A 291 12.19 -34.61 -20.96
C THR A 291 13.01 -35.42 -19.95
N GLY A 292 12.49 -35.68 -18.74
CA GLY A 292 13.09 -36.65 -17.82
C GLY A 292 12.52 -36.63 -16.38
N ALA A 293 12.67 -37.75 -15.66
CA ALA A 293 12.41 -37.82 -14.22
C ALA A 293 13.72 -38.19 -13.52
N THR A 294 14.06 -37.48 -12.45
CA THR A 294 15.22 -37.82 -11.63
C THR A 294 14.72 -38.50 -10.37
N PRO A 295 14.99 -39.81 -10.16
CA PRO A 295 14.59 -40.49 -8.95
C PRO A 295 15.25 -39.82 -7.75
N LEU A 296 14.44 -39.21 -6.89
CA LEU A 296 14.89 -38.78 -5.58
C LEU A 296 14.89 -40.02 -4.68
N ARG A 297 15.98 -40.80 -4.72
CA ARG A 297 16.08 -42.03 -3.92
C ARG A 297 15.83 -41.73 -2.44
N GLY A 298 14.72 -42.25 -1.89
CA GLY A 298 14.44 -42.25 -0.46
C GLY A 298 13.77 -40.97 0.08
N VAL A 299 13.33 -40.07 -0.80
CA VAL A 299 12.72 -38.79 -0.40
C VAL A 299 11.21 -38.94 -0.29
N LEU A 300 10.67 -38.75 0.92
CA LEU A 300 9.23 -38.55 1.10
C LEU A 300 8.92 -37.08 0.81
N SER A 301 8.05 -36.83 -0.17
CA SER A 301 7.38 -35.57 -0.54
C SER A 301 7.81 -34.31 0.22
N GLY A 302 8.49 -33.41 -0.47
CA GLY A 302 8.75 -32.03 -0.05
C GLY A 302 8.58 -31.06 -1.22
N SER A 303 8.82 -29.78 -0.99
CA SER A 303 8.72 -28.73 -2.01
C SER A 303 9.99 -28.61 -2.87
N VAL A 304 9.92 -27.79 -3.91
CA VAL A 304 11.03 -27.51 -4.82
C VAL A 304 11.12 -26.02 -5.18
N ALA A 305 12.34 -25.51 -5.28
CA ALA A 305 12.67 -24.23 -5.89
C ALA A 305 13.76 -24.39 -6.95
N VAL A 306 13.89 -23.44 -7.87
CA VAL A 306 14.92 -23.49 -8.91
C VAL A 306 15.61 -22.14 -9.05
N ASP A 307 16.94 -22.15 -9.14
CA ASP A 307 17.74 -20.94 -9.35
C ASP A 307 17.85 -20.58 -10.84
N ALA A 308 18.41 -19.39 -11.12
CA ALA A 308 18.60 -18.91 -12.49
C ALA A 308 19.57 -19.77 -13.32
N ALA A 309 20.40 -20.60 -12.66
CA ALA A 309 21.29 -21.55 -13.32
C ALA A 309 20.60 -22.92 -13.58
N GLY A 310 19.34 -23.07 -13.18
CA GLY A 310 18.55 -24.30 -13.34
C GLY A 310 18.82 -25.37 -12.29
N ASN A 311 19.54 -25.04 -11.20
CA ASN A 311 19.72 -25.98 -10.10
C ASN A 311 18.43 -26.05 -9.28
N ALA A 312 17.96 -27.26 -9.00
CA ALA A 312 16.75 -27.48 -8.21
C ALA A 312 17.11 -27.71 -6.74
N TYR A 313 16.42 -27.04 -5.84
CA TYR A 313 16.51 -27.18 -4.40
C TYR A 313 15.27 -27.91 -3.94
N VAL A 314 15.42 -29.07 -3.31
CA VAL A 314 14.30 -29.93 -2.91
C VAL A 314 14.33 -30.13 -1.42
N THR A 315 13.18 -29.95 -0.75
CA THR A 315 13.06 -30.26 0.67
C THR A 315 12.78 -31.74 0.90
N GLU A 316 13.29 -32.25 2.02
CA GLU A 316 12.98 -33.59 2.54
C GLU A 316 12.41 -33.45 3.97
N PRO A 317 11.12 -33.11 4.14
CA PRO A 317 10.56 -32.67 5.41
C PRO A 317 10.78 -33.66 6.55
N SER A 318 10.63 -34.96 6.27
CA SER A 318 10.81 -36.04 7.26
C SER A 318 12.24 -36.12 7.82
N SER A 319 13.23 -35.75 7.02
CA SER A 319 14.63 -35.72 7.41
C SER A 319 15.10 -34.31 7.78
N GLY A 320 14.30 -33.27 7.52
CA GLY A 320 14.69 -31.88 7.73
C GLY A 320 15.81 -31.39 6.79
N ARG A 321 16.10 -32.10 5.69
CA ARG A 321 17.17 -31.73 4.75
C ARG A 321 16.65 -30.89 3.60
N VAL A 322 17.55 -30.12 3.00
CA VAL A 322 17.38 -29.55 1.67
C VAL A 322 18.53 -30.01 0.80
N LEU A 323 18.19 -30.59 -0.35
CA LEU A 323 19.13 -31.09 -1.33
C LEU A 323 19.18 -30.14 -2.53
N LYS A 324 20.38 -29.76 -2.96
CA LYS A 324 20.61 -29.11 -4.24
C LYS A 324 20.95 -30.14 -5.30
N MET A 325 20.15 -30.18 -6.35
CA MET A 325 20.34 -30.94 -7.58
C MET A 325 21.00 -30.04 -8.61
N ALA A 326 22.26 -30.29 -8.91
CA ALA A 326 22.99 -29.52 -9.91
C ALA A 326 22.43 -29.76 -11.33
N ALA A 327 22.19 -28.68 -12.08
CA ALA A 327 21.56 -28.74 -13.41
C ALA A 327 22.38 -29.57 -14.41
N GLU A 328 23.71 -29.41 -14.39
CA GLU A 328 24.62 -30.03 -15.35
C GLU A 328 24.96 -31.47 -14.98
N THR A 329 25.40 -31.69 -13.74
CA THR A 329 25.93 -33.00 -13.30
C THR A 329 24.83 -33.95 -12.82
N LYS A 330 23.61 -33.44 -12.58
CA LYS A 330 22.48 -34.18 -11.99
C LYS A 330 22.80 -34.83 -10.64
N THR A 331 23.80 -34.31 -9.92
CA THR A 331 24.20 -34.80 -8.59
C THR A 331 23.44 -34.06 -7.49
N ALA A 332 23.04 -34.81 -6.45
CA ALA A 332 22.42 -34.28 -5.24
C ALA A 332 23.48 -33.97 -4.18
N THR A 333 23.45 -32.77 -3.61
CA THR A 333 24.27 -32.38 -2.45
C THR A 333 23.40 -31.77 -1.37
N GLU A 334 23.60 -32.17 -0.11
CA GLU A 334 22.93 -31.53 1.02
C GLU A 334 23.46 -30.10 1.19
N VAL A 335 22.55 -29.12 1.20
CA VAL A 335 22.90 -27.69 1.39
C VAL A 335 22.40 -27.14 2.71
N PHE A 336 21.44 -27.83 3.34
CA PHE A 336 20.92 -27.45 4.64
C PHE A 336 20.34 -28.66 5.37
N LYS A 337 20.47 -28.63 6.69
CA LYS A 337 19.82 -29.54 7.63
C LYS A 337 19.19 -28.70 8.75
N ALA A 338 17.89 -28.84 8.92
CA ALA A 338 17.16 -28.20 10.00
C ALA A 338 17.72 -28.68 11.36
N PRO A 339 18.05 -27.75 12.28
CA PRO A 339 18.51 -28.13 13.61
C PRO A 339 17.39 -28.78 14.44
N ASP A 340 17.74 -29.41 15.54
CA ASP A 340 16.78 -29.90 16.56
C ASP A 340 15.71 -30.87 16.03
N ASN A 341 16.06 -31.66 15.01
CA ASN A 341 15.13 -32.56 14.32
C ASN A 341 13.93 -31.81 13.68
N GLY A 342 14.21 -30.58 13.24
CA GLY A 342 13.30 -29.72 12.50
C GLY A 342 12.84 -30.32 11.17
N SER A 343 11.87 -29.66 10.54
CA SER A 343 11.19 -30.11 9.33
C SER A 343 11.28 -29.04 8.27
N ALA A 344 12.21 -29.20 7.32
CA ALA A 344 12.31 -28.35 6.13
C ALA A 344 11.05 -28.57 5.27
N ALA A 345 10.03 -27.73 5.43
CA ALA A 345 8.75 -27.90 4.76
C ALA A 345 8.83 -27.37 3.32
N ASP A 346 9.23 -26.11 3.17
CA ASP A 346 9.32 -25.43 1.90
C ASP A 346 10.66 -24.72 1.69
N VAL A 347 10.95 -24.40 0.43
CA VAL A 347 12.19 -23.75 0.00
C VAL A 347 11.91 -22.71 -1.07
N ALA A 348 12.57 -21.56 -0.97
CA ALA A 348 12.64 -20.56 -2.02
C ALA A 348 14.09 -20.19 -2.29
N VAL A 349 14.38 -19.66 -3.48
CA VAL A 349 15.70 -19.16 -3.85
C VAL A 349 15.58 -17.81 -4.54
N ASP A 350 16.37 -16.83 -4.09
CA ASP A 350 16.39 -15.51 -4.72
C ASP A 350 17.35 -15.48 -5.93
N ARG A 351 17.33 -14.37 -6.66
CA ARG A 351 18.20 -14.16 -7.84
C ARG A 351 19.71 -14.13 -7.50
N SER A 352 20.08 -13.95 -6.23
CA SER A 352 21.47 -14.01 -5.78
C SER A 352 21.94 -15.43 -5.47
N GLY A 353 21.02 -16.41 -5.47
CA GLY A 353 21.29 -17.78 -5.06
C GLY A 353 21.21 -18.01 -3.55
N THR A 354 20.68 -17.04 -2.80
CA THR A 354 20.36 -17.23 -1.38
C THR A 354 19.14 -18.13 -1.27
N VAL A 355 19.22 -19.16 -0.42
CA VAL A 355 18.15 -20.12 -0.19
C VAL A 355 17.39 -19.75 1.08
N PHE A 356 16.08 -19.82 1.05
CA PHE A 356 15.19 -19.61 2.19
C PHE A 356 14.46 -20.91 2.48
N VAL A 357 14.38 -21.32 3.75
CA VAL A 357 13.78 -22.61 4.15
C VAL A 357 12.89 -22.41 5.35
N THR A 358 11.66 -22.94 5.29
CA THR A 358 10.77 -23.01 6.45
C THR A 358 11.06 -24.26 7.26
N ASP A 359 11.35 -24.09 8.54
CA ASP A 359 11.45 -25.16 9.52
C ASP A 359 10.12 -25.24 10.29
N ALA A 360 9.18 -26.04 9.76
CA ALA A 360 7.82 -26.15 10.27
C ALA A 360 7.77 -26.64 11.72
N ARG A 361 8.65 -27.54 12.12
CA ARG A 361 8.70 -28.06 13.51
C ARG A 361 9.44 -27.12 14.45
N GLY A 362 10.47 -26.46 13.95
CA GLY A 362 11.23 -25.47 14.71
C GLY A 362 10.57 -24.09 14.78
N ASN A 363 9.41 -23.89 14.14
CA ASN A 363 8.67 -22.63 14.10
C ASN A 363 9.54 -21.44 13.69
N ARG A 364 10.35 -21.63 12.65
CA ARG A 364 11.35 -20.63 12.21
C ARG A 364 11.60 -20.71 10.71
N VAL A 365 12.16 -19.64 10.17
CA VAL A 365 12.57 -19.55 8.77
C VAL A 365 14.07 -19.27 8.74
N PHE A 366 14.81 -20.00 7.90
CA PHE A 366 16.24 -19.80 7.69
C PHE A 366 16.50 -19.12 6.36
N LYS A 367 17.48 -18.22 6.37
CA LYS A 367 18.20 -17.73 5.19
C LYS A 367 19.57 -18.42 5.15
N ILE A 368 19.89 -19.07 4.04
CA ILE A 368 21.16 -19.73 3.79
C ILE A 368 21.86 -18.95 2.68
N ALA A 369 22.93 -18.25 3.05
CA ALA A 369 23.73 -17.51 2.09
C ALA A 369 24.55 -18.46 1.20
N VAL A 370 25.17 -17.93 0.14
CA VAL A 370 25.96 -18.70 -0.83
C VAL A 370 27.16 -19.41 -0.18
N ASP A 371 27.65 -18.90 0.94
CA ASP A 371 28.71 -19.52 1.76
C ASP A 371 28.22 -20.76 2.56
N GLY A 372 26.93 -21.05 2.53
CA GLY A 372 26.29 -22.16 3.23
C GLY A 372 25.89 -21.85 4.67
N THR A 373 26.08 -20.63 5.17
CA THR A 373 25.77 -20.28 6.56
C THR A 373 24.26 -20.09 6.77
N PRO A 374 23.58 -20.92 7.60
CA PRO A 374 22.17 -20.72 7.91
C PRO A 374 21.99 -19.65 9.01
N THR A 375 21.15 -18.66 8.75
CA THR A 375 20.79 -17.59 9.70
C THR A 375 19.27 -17.56 9.87
N PRO A 376 18.73 -17.65 11.10
CA PRO A 376 17.29 -17.53 11.31
C PRO A 376 16.82 -16.10 11.02
N LEU A 377 15.68 -15.97 10.35
CA LEU A 377 15.04 -14.68 10.08
C LEU A 377 14.15 -14.25 11.26
N PRO A 378 14.03 -12.94 11.54
CA PRO A 378 13.29 -12.41 12.69
C PRO A 378 11.77 -12.38 12.44
N PHE A 379 11.16 -13.55 12.26
CA PHE A 379 9.71 -13.72 12.28
C PHE A 379 9.24 -13.95 13.73
N PRO A 380 8.33 -13.12 14.26
CA PRO A 380 7.81 -13.32 15.60
C PRO A 380 6.72 -14.40 15.61
N GLU A 381 6.76 -15.27 16.61
CA GLU A 381 5.65 -16.16 16.98
C GLU A 381 5.07 -16.99 15.82
N LEU A 382 5.93 -17.57 14.97
CA LEU A 382 5.47 -18.53 13.96
C LEU A 382 4.94 -19.81 14.61
N SER A 383 3.97 -20.45 13.95
CA SER A 383 3.45 -21.76 14.31
C SER A 383 3.26 -22.58 13.03
N GLN A 384 4.04 -23.66 12.89
CA GLN A 384 4.02 -24.54 11.72
C GLN A 384 4.12 -23.76 10.39
N PRO A 385 5.19 -22.97 10.17
CA PRO A 385 5.37 -22.28 8.91
C PRO A 385 5.46 -23.28 7.75
N GLN A 386 4.68 -23.06 6.68
CA GLN A 386 4.57 -23.96 5.54
C GLN A 386 5.30 -23.39 4.32
N GLY A 387 4.62 -22.65 3.45
CA GLY A 387 5.20 -22.01 2.27
C GLY A 387 6.08 -20.79 2.55
N VAL A 388 7.04 -20.54 1.67
CA VAL A 388 7.92 -19.37 1.63
C VAL A 388 8.15 -18.89 0.20
N ALA A 389 8.06 -17.58 -0.01
CA ALA A 389 8.44 -16.94 -1.26
C ALA A 389 9.33 -15.72 -1.01
N VAL A 390 10.10 -15.34 -2.03
CA VAL A 390 10.94 -14.15 -2.00
C VAL A 390 10.72 -13.32 -3.25
N ASP A 391 10.43 -12.03 -3.09
CA ASP A 391 10.22 -11.12 -4.22
C ASP A 391 11.55 -10.59 -4.81
N GLY A 392 11.43 -9.83 -5.89
CA GLY A 392 12.59 -9.20 -6.52
C GLY A 392 13.29 -8.12 -5.70
N ALA A 393 12.67 -7.60 -4.65
CA ALA A 393 13.25 -6.64 -3.71
C ALA A 393 13.92 -7.33 -2.50
N GLY A 394 13.79 -8.66 -2.37
CA GLY A 394 14.30 -9.44 -1.25
C GLY A 394 13.35 -9.48 -0.04
N THR A 395 12.08 -9.09 -0.21
CA THR A 395 11.03 -9.31 0.78
C THR A 395 10.70 -10.79 0.84
N VAL A 396 10.71 -11.36 2.05
CA VAL A 396 10.38 -12.77 2.29
C VAL A 396 8.95 -12.86 2.79
N TYR A 397 8.13 -13.67 2.13
CA TYR A 397 6.75 -13.97 2.50
C TYR A 397 6.70 -15.38 3.07
N VAL A 398 6.00 -15.58 4.18
CA VAL A 398 5.91 -16.87 4.87
C VAL A 398 4.46 -17.14 5.22
N VAL A 399 3.99 -18.34 4.90
CA VAL A 399 2.70 -18.85 5.36
C VAL A 399 2.87 -19.35 6.79
N ASP A 400 2.24 -18.67 7.74
CA ASP A 400 2.17 -19.07 9.14
C ASP A 400 0.91 -19.95 9.33
N GLY A 401 1.02 -21.20 8.87
CA GLY A 401 -0.12 -22.10 8.71
C GLY A 401 -0.89 -22.36 10.01
N GLY A 402 -0.19 -22.48 11.13
CA GLY A 402 -0.79 -22.69 12.45
C GLY A 402 -1.58 -21.48 12.98
N HIS A 403 -1.34 -20.29 12.43
CA HIS A 403 -2.11 -19.07 12.73
C HIS A 403 -3.00 -18.62 11.58
N HIS A 404 -3.11 -19.42 10.51
CA HIS A 404 -3.94 -19.13 9.34
C HIS A 404 -3.68 -17.74 8.72
N ARG A 405 -2.41 -17.30 8.70
CA ARG A 405 -2.02 -15.98 8.17
C ARG A 405 -0.78 -16.06 7.28
N VAL A 406 -0.50 -14.95 6.59
CA VAL A 406 0.76 -14.77 5.86
C VAL A 406 1.51 -13.61 6.49
N MET A 407 2.80 -13.78 6.72
CA MET A 407 3.69 -12.73 7.21
C MET A 407 4.68 -12.32 6.12
N LYS A 408 5.13 -11.07 6.16
CA LYS A 408 6.19 -10.55 5.29
C LYS A 408 7.33 -9.93 6.09
N LEU A 409 8.54 -10.13 5.61
CA LEU A 409 9.76 -9.52 6.12
C LEU A 409 10.47 -8.80 4.99
N THR A 410 10.39 -7.47 4.98
CA THR A 410 11.12 -6.64 4.02
C THR A 410 12.62 -6.82 4.21
N ALA A 411 13.38 -6.77 3.11
CA ALA A 411 14.83 -6.89 3.15
C ALA A 411 15.44 -5.91 4.18
N ASN A 412 16.26 -6.44 5.09
CA ASN A 412 16.93 -5.72 6.19
C ASN A 412 15.99 -5.11 7.25
N ALA A 413 14.68 -5.40 7.23
CA ALA A 413 13.80 -5.01 8.31
C ALA A 413 14.14 -5.77 9.61
N PRO A 414 14.01 -5.13 10.79
CA PRO A 414 14.35 -5.77 12.06
C PRO A 414 13.33 -6.82 12.50
N THR A 415 12.10 -6.78 11.99
CA THR A 415 11.01 -7.72 12.32
C THR A 415 10.09 -7.90 11.13
N ALA A 416 9.48 -9.08 11.03
CA ALA A 416 8.38 -9.32 10.10
C ALA A 416 7.08 -8.65 10.58
N THR A 417 6.15 -8.47 9.65
CA THR A 417 4.81 -7.90 9.87
C THR A 417 3.75 -8.77 9.20
N ASP A 418 2.54 -8.79 9.74
CA ASP A 418 1.42 -9.49 9.11
C ASP A 418 1.08 -8.86 7.75
N LEU A 419 0.96 -9.70 6.74
CA LEU A 419 0.24 -9.35 5.52
C LEU A 419 -1.23 -9.59 5.86
N LEU A 420 -1.96 -8.51 6.17
CA LEU A 420 -3.34 -8.55 6.66
C LEU A 420 -4.30 -9.07 5.57
N LEU A 421 -4.30 -10.39 5.40
CA LEU A 421 -5.13 -11.13 4.46
C LEU A 421 -6.30 -11.73 5.22
N GLU A 422 -7.52 -11.41 4.80
CA GLU A 422 -8.72 -11.95 5.44
C GLU A 422 -9.22 -13.23 4.78
N GLY A 423 -9.86 -14.08 5.58
CA GLY A 423 -10.65 -15.21 5.10
C GLY A 423 -9.87 -16.49 4.79
N LEU A 424 -8.56 -16.58 5.08
CA LEU A 424 -7.78 -17.82 4.94
C LEU A 424 -8.30 -18.92 5.89
N VAL A 425 -8.38 -20.16 5.41
CA VAL A 425 -8.88 -21.31 6.19
C VAL A 425 -7.75 -22.25 6.57
N ASP A 426 -6.90 -22.65 5.63
CA ASP A 426 -5.70 -23.45 5.87
C ASP A 426 -4.70 -23.12 4.76
N PRO A 427 -4.00 -21.97 4.86
CA PRO A 427 -3.04 -21.56 3.84
C PRO A 427 -1.85 -22.52 3.84
N TYR A 428 -1.44 -22.95 2.64
CA TYR A 428 -0.41 -23.96 2.45
C TYR A 428 0.86 -23.37 1.84
N ASP A 429 0.75 -22.78 0.65
CA ASP A 429 1.88 -22.23 -0.09
C ASP A 429 1.63 -20.78 -0.56
N VAL A 430 2.71 -20.07 -0.88
CA VAL A 430 2.70 -18.68 -1.30
C VAL A 430 3.63 -18.46 -2.50
N ALA A 431 3.19 -17.66 -3.46
CA ALA A 431 4.03 -17.15 -4.55
C ALA A 431 3.83 -15.65 -4.71
N VAL A 432 4.85 -14.96 -5.23
CA VAL A 432 4.81 -13.52 -5.48
C VAL A 432 5.27 -13.22 -6.90
N ASP A 433 4.50 -12.41 -7.63
CA ASP A 433 4.84 -12.03 -9.00
C ASP A 433 5.74 -10.78 -9.05
N ASN A 434 6.22 -10.44 -10.25
CA ASN A 434 7.06 -9.26 -10.46
C ASN A 434 6.33 -7.93 -10.25
N ALA A 435 4.99 -7.93 -10.22
CA ALA A 435 4.17 -6.75 -9.89
C ALA A 435 3.92 -6.62 -8.38
N GLY A 436 4.37 -7.59 -7.58
CA GLY A 436 4.17 -7.63 -6.13
C GLY A 436 2.80 -8.18 -5.71
N ASN A 437 2.04 -8.79 -6.63
CA ASN A 437 0.85 -9.53 -6.25
C ASN A 437 1.25 -10.81 -5.53
N VAL A 438 0.57 -11.12 -4.43
CA VAL A 438 0.78 -12.31 -3.61
C VAL A 438 -0.32 -13.31 -3.90
N PHE A 439 0.06 -14.55 -4.18
CA PHE A 439 -0.85 -15.65 -4.46
C PHE A 439 -0.70 -16.69 -3.36
N VAL A 440 -1.81 -17.10 -2.76
CA VAL A 440 -1.81 -18.04 -1.63
C VAL A 440 -2.72 -19.21 -1.96
N THR A 441 -2.22 -20.44 -1.85
CA THR A 441 -3.06 -21.63 -1.89
C THR A 441 -3.70 -21.84 -0.53
N ASP A 442 -5.03 -21.80 -0.50
CA ASP A 442 -5.83 -22.00 0.70
C ASP A 442 -6.46 -23.38 0.63
N ARG A 443 -5.78 -24.36 1.24
CA ARG A 443 -6.07 -25.77 1.12
C ARG A 443 -7.42 -26.14 1.71
N GLY A 444 -7.69 -25.64 2.92
CA GLY A 444 -8.98 -25.83 3.60
C GLY A 444 -10.10 -25.04 2.95
N GLY A 445 -9.76 -23.94 2.26
CA GLY A 445 -10.69 -23.17 1.44
C GLY A 445 -10.89 -23.73 0.02
N HIS A 446 -10.18 -24.80 -0.37
CA HIS A 446 -10.27 -25.42 -1.68
C HIS A 446 -10.05 -24.43 -2.85
N ARG A 447 -9.15 -23.46 -2.66
CA ARG A 447 -9.01 -22.32 -3.58
C ARG A 447 -7.60 -21.74 -3.60
N ILE A 448 -7.37 -20.85 -4.57
CA ILE A 448 -6.23 -19.94 -4.61
C ILE A 448 -6.75 -18.51 -4.50
N LEU A 449 -6.05 -17.68 -3.73
CA LEU A 449 -6.39 -16.28 -3.53
C LEU A 449 -5.27 -15.41 -4.08
N LYS A 450 -5.64 -14.31 -4.75
CA LYS A 450 -4.71 -13.27 -5.23
C LYS A 450 -4.93 -12.01 -4.40
N PHE A 451 -3.82 -11.46 -3.92
CA PHE A 451 -3.79 -10.24 -3.14
C PHE A 451 -2.89 -9.22 -3.87
N PRO A 452 -3.44 -8.08 -4.28
CA PRO A 452 -2.64 -7.00 -4.86
C PRO A 452 -1.55 -6.51 -3.90
N PRO A 453 -0.47 -5.89 -4.41
CA PRO A 453 0.54 -5.28 -3.55
C PRO A 453 -0.11 -4.26 -2.61
N ALA A 454 0.17 -4.38 -1.31
CA ALA A 454 -0.29 -3.43 -0.31
C ALA A 454 0.28 -2.03 -0.62
N GLN A 455 -0.59 -1.04 -0.84
CA GLN A 455 -0.21 0.35 -1.15
C GLN A 455 0.28 1.13 0.07
#